data_AF-A0A8S2PX54-F1
#
_entry.id   AF-A0A8S2PX54-F1
#
_cell.length_a   1.000
_cell.length_b   1.000
_cell.length_c   1.000
_cell.angle_alpha   90.00
_cell.angle_beta   90.00
_cell.angle_gamma   90.00
#
_symmetry.space_group_name_H-M   'P 1'
#
loop_
_entity.id
_entity.type
_entity.pdbx_description
1 polymer ?
#
loop_
_entity_poly.entity_id
_entity_poly.type
_entity_poly.pdbx_seq_one_letter_code
_entity_poly.pdbx_strand_id
1 'polypeptide(L)' 'MLSYLLVRLILNKLSKSQIITIGLSGGSLVDLHASMLPRLRLPWARLKFFFVDQRFVPFTSDDSTY' A
#
# COMPACT_ATOMS: atom_id res chain seq x y z
N MET A 1 5.32 9.27 12.65
CA MET A 1 4.12 10.13 12.55
C MET A 1 3.13 9.62 11.50
N LEU A 2 3.55 9.41 10.24
CA LEU A 2 2.70 8.87 9.16
C LEU A 2 2.35 7.37 9.34
N SER A 3 3.34 6.52 9.61
CA SER A 3 3.16 5.07 9.83
C SER A 3 2.15 4.75 10.95
N TYR A 4 2.22 5.49 12.06
CA TYR A 4 1.27 5.36 13.16
C TYR A 4 -0.17 5.68 12.72
N LEU A 5 -0.37 6.78 12.00
CA LEU A 5 -1.68 7.16 11.50
C LEU A 5 -2.22 6.10 10.53
N LEU A 6 -1.39 5.62 9.60
CA LEU A 6 -1.78 4.57 8.65
C LEU A 6 -2.22 3.29 9.37
N VAL A 7 -1.43 2.80 10.32
CA VAL A 7 -1.77 1.60 11.12
C VAL A 7 -3.09 1.82 11.85
N ARG A 8 -3.28 2.98 12.50
CA ARG A 8 -4.52 3.30 13.21
C ARG A 8 -5.73 3.29 12.29
N LEU A 9 -5.63 3.87 11.10
CA LEU A 9 -6.72 3.89 10.12
C LEU A 9 -7.04 2.49 9.58
N ILE A 10 -6.01 1.70 9.27
CA ILE A 10 -6.16 0.32 8.80
C ILE A 10 -6.86 -0.54 9.86
N LEU A 11 -6.40 -0.50 11.11
CA LEU A 11 -7.00 -1.27 12.20
C LEU A 11 -8.44 -0.83 12.51
N ASN A 12 -8.73 0.48 12.46
CA ASN A 12 -10.10 0.98 12.62
C ASN A 12 -11.01 0.48 11.49
N LYS A 13 -10.54 0.46 10.24
CA LYS A 13 -11.34 -0.06 9.13
C LYS A 13 -11.56 -1.57 9.25
N LEU A 14 -10.54 -2.32 9.67
CA LEU A 14 -10.61 -3.77 9.87
C LEU A 14 -11.49 -4.19 11.05
N SER A 15 -11.81 -3.30 12.00
CA SER A 15 -12.80 -3.62 13.04
C SER A 15 -14.23 -3.68 12.50
N LYS A 16 -14.47 -3.12 11.30
CA LYS A 16 -15.79 -3.05 10.64
C LYS A 16 -15.87 -3.90 9.38
N SER A 17 -14.76 -4.53 8.95
CA SER A 17 -14.68 -5.24 7.66
C SER A 17 -13.70 -6.41 7.73
N GLN A 18 -14.06 -7.55 7.15
CA GLN A 18 -13.20 -8.73 7.13
C GLN A 18 -11.94 -8.54 6.27
N ILE A 19 -12.08 -7.88 5.12
CA ILE A 19 -11.00 -7.54 4.20
C ILE A 19 -11.11 -6.06 3.87
N ILE A 20 -9.99 -5.38 3.69
CA ILE A 20 -9.96 -4.00 3.16
C ILE A 20 -9.05 -3.93 1.94
N THR A 21 -9.43 -3.08 0.99
CA THR A 21 -8.66 -2.80 -0.22
C THR A 21 -8.04 -1.42 -0.11
N ILE A 22 -6.75 -1.31 -0.44
CA ILE A 22 -5.95 -0.08 -0.33
C ILE A 22 -5.32 0.21 -1.69
N GLY A 23 -5.61 1.39 -2.24
CA GLY A 23 -4.95 1.89 -3.44
C GLY A 23 -3.60 2.52 -3.10
N LEU A 24 -2.55 2.17 -3.84
CA LEU A 24 -1.22 2.75 -3.74
C LEU A 24 -0.96 3.63 -4.96
N SER A 25 -0.54 4.87 -4.72
CA SER A 25 -0.06 5.74 -5.79
C SER A 25 1.39 5.43 -6.14
N GLY A 26 1.74 5.59 -7.42
CA GLY A 26 3.10 5.45 -7.92
C GLY A 26 3.98 6.69 -7.68
N GLY A 27 4.98 6.88 -8.54
CA GLY A 27 5.91 8.02 -8.50
C GLY A 27 6.83 7.99 -7.26
N SER A 28 7.10 9.16 -6.69
CA SER A 28 8.03 9.30 -5.55
C SER A 28 7.57 8.62 -4.25
N LEU A 29 6.32 8.14 -4.20
CA LEU A 29 5.79 7.41 -3.04
C LEU A 29 6.09 5.92 -3.06
N VAL A 30 6.49 5.33 -4.19
CA VAL A 30 6.75 3.88 -4.30
C VAL A 30 7.85 3.46 -3.34
N ASP A 31 8.97 4.18 -3.31
CA ASP A 31 10.09 3.90 -2.41
C ASP A 31 9.69 4.03 -0.94
N LEU A 32 8.84 5.01 -0.63
CA LEU A 32 8.30 5.16 0.71
C LEU A 32 7.41 3.98 1.08
N HIS A 33 6.51 3.55 0.19
CA HIS A 33 5.65 2.39 0.42
C HIS A 33 6.47 1.11 0.62
N ALA A 34 7.43 0.84 -0.28
CA ALA A 34 8.29 -0.33 -0.26
C ALA A 34 9.19 -0.39 1.00
N SER A 35 9.70 0.75 1.45
CA SER A 35 10.54 0.81 2.65
C SER A 35 9.74 0.75 3.96
N MET A 36 8.53 1.34 3.99
CA MET A 36 7.75 1.54 5.21
C MET A 36 6.76 0.42 5.48
N LEU A 37 6.00 -0.03 4.47
CA LEU A 37 4.92 -1.01 4.66
C LEU A 37 5.41 -2.33 5.27
N PRO A 38 6.50 -2.97 4.79
CA PRO A 38 6.95 -4.25 5.34
C PRO A 38 7.35 -4.18 6.82
N ARG A 39 7.65 -2.99 7.33
CA ARG A 39 8.02 -2.77 8.75
C ARG A 39 6.81 -2.68 9.67
N LEU A 40 5.60 -2.56 9.12
CA LEU A 40 4.37 -2.45 9.91
C LEU A 40 3.86 -3.82 10.36
N ARG A 41 3.41 -3.91 11.61
CA ARG A 41 2.70 -5.09 12.13
C ARG A 41 1.22 -4.97 11.79
N LEU A 42 0.85 -5.45 10.61
CA LEU A 42 -0.52 -5.43 10.09
C LEU A 42 -1.00 -6.85 9.77
N PRO A 43 -2.32 -7.12 9.80
CA PRO A 43 -2.87 -8.41 9.39
C PRO A 43 -2.91 -8.50 7.85
N TRP A 44 -1.74 -8.72 7.22
CA TRP A 44 -1.54 -8.70 5.77
C TRP A 44 -2.53 -9.56 4.98
N ALA A 45 -2.92 -10.72 5.50
CA ALA A 45 -3.91 -11.61 4.87
C ALA A 45 -5.29 -10.97 4.67
N ARG A 46 -5.59 -9.87 5.38
CA ARG A 46 -6.86 -9.12 5.30
C ARG A 46 -6.73 -7.83 4.48
N LEU A 47 -5.56 -7.58 3.90
CA LEU A 47 -5.28 -6.39 3.09
C LEU A 47 -5.12 -6.79 1.62
N LYS A 48 -5.79 -6.06 0.73
CA LYS A 48 -5.59 -6.17 -0.72
C LYS A 48 -5.04 -4.86 -1.24
N PHE A 49 -3.88 -4.90 -1.90
CA PHE A 49 -3.28 -3.72 -2.52
C PHE A 49 -3.51 -3.74 -4.02
N PHE A 50 -3.66 -2.54 -4.59
CA PHE A 50 -3.64 -2.33 -6.03
C PHE A 50 -2.98 -0.97 -6.30
N PHE A 51 -2.37 -0.81 -7.47
CA PHE A 51 -1.90 0.49 -7.91
C PHE A 51 -3.07 1.27 -8.50
N VAL A 52 -3.25 2.52 -8.06
CA VAL A 52 -4.38 3.37 -8.48
C VAL A 52 -4.33 3.65 -9.97
N ASP A 53 -3.12 3.77 -10.50
CA ASP A 53 -2.78 3.92 -11.90
C ASP A 53 -1.47 3.18 -12.19
N GLN A 54 -1.23 2.85 -13.47
CA GLN A 54 0.02 2.24 -13.90
C GLN A 54 0.32 2.70 -15.33
N ARG A 55 1.60 2.94 -15.63
CA ARG A 55 2.03 3.29 -16.99
C ARG A 55 2.02 2.05 -17.86
N PHE A 56 1.60 2.20 -19.11
CA PHE A 56 1.61 1.11 -20.08
C PHE A 56 3.03 0.89 -20.62
N VAL A 57 3.87 0.27 -19.79
CA VAL A 57 5.27 -0.04 -20.04
C VAL A 57 5.59 -1.44 -19.52
N PRO A 58 6.67 -2.11 -19.98
CA PRO A 58 7.12 -3.36 -19.38
C PRO A 58 7.36 -3.23 -17.88
N PHE A 59 7.12 -4.29 -17.10
CA PHE A 59 7.37 -4.27 -15.65
C PHE A 59 8.83 -4.06 -15.27
N THR A 60 9.77 -4.32 -16.18
CA THR A 60 11.20 -4.06 -15.97
C THR A 60 11.62 -2.62 -16.26
N SER A 61 10.68 -1.75 -16.65
CA SER A 61 10.96 -0.34 -16.91
C SER A 61 11.09 0.43 -15.60
N ASP A 62 12.03 1.38 -15.54
CA ASP A 62 12.16 2.31 -14.42
C ASP A 62 10.91 3.20 -14.24
N ASP A 63 10.09 3.33 -15.28
CA ASP A 63 8.80 4.02 -15.21
C ASP A 63 7.68 3.14 -14.64
N SER A 64 7.90 1.84 -14.47
CA SER A 64 6.90 0.95 -13.89
C SER A 64 6.72 1.19 -12.40
N THR A 65 5.47 1.25 -11.95
CA THR A 65 5.15 1.30 -10.51
C THR A 65 5.34 -0.05 -9.80
N TYR A 66 5.43 -1.14 -10.55
CA TYR A 66 5.52 -2.52 -10.05
C TYR A 66 6.97 -2.94 -9.87
#